data_AF-A0A8T3WVF8-F1
#
_entry.id   AF-A0A8T3WVF8-F1
#
_cell.length_a   1.000
_cell.length_b   1.000
_cell.length_c   1.000
_cell.angle_alpha   90.00
_cell.angle_beta   90.00
_cell.angle_gamma   90.00
#
_symmetry.space_group_name_H-M   'P 1'
#
loop_
_entity.id
_entity.type
_entity.pdbx_description
1 polymer ?
#
loop_
_entity_poly.entity_id
_entity_poly.type
_entity_poly.pdbx_seq_one_letter_code
_entity_poly.pdbx_strand_id
1 'polypeptide(L)'
;MDYPKLEYFTQIFGREDFNYVSNLKNIRKISDIMIYSIAYPDGVEETIHIPLLNDYYVNLASFCNWICAESVPDISHGYLICVRGLMRAIELLRQVRDKRVALQSGGYLNKFNKEFLYGLNVLYEGVKTAFDPKAKAKVNINEEQLKRFFLDKRVGFGRKFIFNSNGQHSFVTKLEELSREQLSLVSRLLVDMPINKTRSAKGWTDIGQERSPVRILITNRFFGFGKDAVSFLFLVKREHNAYTTILNTPPNKFRFVPA
;
A
#
# COMPACT_ATOMS: atom_id res chain seq x y z
N MET A 1 13.96 -8.87 1.85
CA MET A 1 12.62 -8.62 2.45
C MET A 1 12.24 -7.19 2.14
N ASP A 2 10.99 -6.97 1.78
CA ASP A 2 10.44 -5.70 1.30
C ASP A 2 9.73 -4.89 2.39
N TYR A 3 9.76 -5.32 3.65
CA TYR A 3 9.18 -4.56 4.77
C TYR A 3 9.59 -3.07 4.84
N PRO A 4 10.81 -2.63 4.41
CA PRO A 4 11.12 -1.20 4.38
C PRO A 4 10.17 -0.37 3.51
N LYS A 5 9.54 -1.00 2.53
CA LYS A 5 8.58 -0.37 1.62
C LYS A 5 7.23 -0.10 2.29
N LEU A 6 6.99 -0.55 3.53
CA LEU A 6 5.83 -0.11 4.33
C LEU A 6 5.79 1.42 4.44
N GLU A 7 6.96 2.07 4.60
CA GLU A 7 7.06 3.53 4.71
C GLU A 7 6.49 4.26 3.49
N TYR A 8 6.40 3.61 2.33
CA TYR A 8 5.82 4.21 1.13
C TYR A 8 4.32 4.46 1.24
N PHE A 9 3.62 3.73 2.11
CA PHE A 9 2.20 3.90 2.37
C PHE A 9 1.88 5.02 3.38
N THR A 10 2.88 5.62 4.03
CA THR A 10 2.70 6.70 5.03
C THR A 10 1.88 7.87 4.46
N GLN A 11 2.22 8.32 3.25
CA GLN A 11 1.52 9.41 2.56
C GLN A 11 0.11 9.01 2.10
N ILE A 12 -0.10 7.72 1.84
CA ILE A 12 -1.40 7.18 1.42
C ILE A 12 -2.33 7.15 2.61
N PHE A 13 -1.94 6.48 3.70
CA PHE A 13 -2.79 6.33 4.88
C PHE A 13 -2.90 7.61 5.72
N GLY A 14 -1.80 8.34 5.89
CA GLY A 14 -1.74 9.56 6.69
C GLY A 14 -2.04 9.34 8.18
N ARG A 15 -1.77 8.15 8.72
CA ARG A 15 -2.05 7.80 10.13
C ARG A 15 -0.79 7.73 10.96
N GLU A 16 -0.84 8.28 12.17
CA GLU A 16 0.28 8.28 13.11
C GLU A 16 0.71 6.87 13.52
N ASP A 17 -0.26 5.97 13.79
CA ASP A 17 0.02 4.59 14.18
C ASP A 17 0.75 3.80 13.10
N PHE A 18 0.28 3.87 11.86
CA PHE A 18 0.97 3.28 10.71
C PHE A 18 2.34 3.93 10.47
N ASN A 19 2.44 5.26 10.58
CA ASN A 19 3.69 5.97 10.42
C ASN A 19 4.72 5.53 11.47
N TYR A 20 4.29 5.28 12.70
CA TYR A 20 5.15 4.77 13.77
C TYR A 20 5.67 3.36 13.46
N VAL A 21 4.79 2.45 13.04
CA VAL A 21 5.10 1.04 12.73
C VAL A 21 5.96 0.90 11.48
N SER A 22 5.70 1.71 10.45
CA SER A 22 6.45 1.65 9.18
C SER A 22 7.78 2.41 9.21
N ASN A 23 8.05 3.17 10.27
CA ASN A 23 9.27 3.96 10.40
C ASN A 23 10.50 3.07 10.60
N LEU A 24 11.47 3.18 9.69
CA LEU A 24 12.70 2.37 9.73
C LEU A 24 13.54 2.56 10.99
N LYS A 25 13.53 3.76 11.60
CA LYS A 25 14.24 4.00 12.87
C LYS A 25 13.58 3.25 14.01
N ASN A 26 12.25 3.22 14.06
CA ASN A 26 11.51 2.47 15.08
C ASN A 26 11.72 0.97 14.90
N ILE A 27 11.61 0.46 13.67
CA ILE A 27 11.88 -0.96 13.38
C ILE A 27 13.30 -1.36 13.81
N ARG A 28 14.30 -0.52 13.51
CA ARG A 28 15.69 -0.77 13.94
C ARG A 28 15.83 -0.81 15.46
N LYS A 29 15.21 0.12 16.21
CA LYS A 29 15.21 0.08 17.68
C LYS A 29 14.64 -1.23 18.21
N ILE A 30 13.53 -1.71 17.64
CA ILE A 30 12.92 -2.99 18.02
C ILE A 30 13.87 -4.16 17.69
N SER A 31 14.46 -4.17 16.51
CA SER A 31 15.47 -5.17 16.13
C SER A 31 16.70 -5.15 17.04
N ASP A 32 17.18 -3.98 17.43
CA ASP A 32 18.33 -3.83 18.32
C ASP A 32 18.01 -4.37 19.71
N ILE A 33 16.81 -4.13 20.23
CA ILE A 33 16.34 -4.74 21.48
C ILE A 33 16.31 -6.27 21.35
N MET A 34 15.76 -6.80 20.26
CA MET A 34 15.63 -8.25 20.03
C MET A 34 16.97 -8.98 19.85
N ILE A 35 17.98 -8.31 19.30
CA ILE A 35 19.30 -8.92 19.06
C ILE A 35 20.26 -8.66 20.23
N TYR A 36 20.32 -7.42 20.72
CA TYR A 36 21.36 -6.98 21.64
C TYR A 36 20.86 -6.86 23.07
N SER A 37 19.80 -6.10 23.35
CA SER A 37 19.37 -5.84 24.74
C SER A 37 18.92 -7.11 25.48
N ILE A 38 18.39 -8.11 24.76
CA ILE A 38 18.09 -9.43 25.34
C ILE A 38 19.38 -10.15 25.77
N ALA A 39 20.43 -10.15 24.93
CA ALA A 39 21.71 -10.82 25.22
C ALA A 39 22.58 -10.05 26.23
N TYR A 40 22.52 -8.72 26.20
CA TYR A 40 23.38 -7.82 26.95
C TYR A 40 22.53 -6.86 27.79
N PRO A 41 22.05 -7.32 28.96
CA PRO A 41 21.35 -6.48 29.92
C PRO A 41 22.11 -5.19 30.23
N ASP A 42 21.42 -4.05 30.08
CA ASP A 42 21.97 -2.71 30.28
C ASP A 42 21.29 -1.95 31.44
N GLY A 43 20.33 -2.59 32.13
CA GLY A 43 19.68 -2.06 33.32
C GLY A 43 18.53 -1.09 33.05
N VAL A 44 18.17 -0.88 31.77
CA VAL A 44 17.06 0.00 31.36
C VAL A 44 15.91 -0.78 30.71
N GLU A 45 15.85 -2.09 30.94
CA GLU A 45 14.84 -2.97 30.34
C GLU A 45 13.41 -2.53 30.66
N GLU A 46 13.10 -2.31 31.95
CA GLU A 46 11.75 -1.97 32.41
C GLU A 46 11.37 -0.51 32.10
N THR A 47 12.35 0.39 32.03
CA THR A 47 12.10 1.84 31.87
C THR A 47 12.17 2.31 30.43
N ILE A 48 12.86 1.58 29.54
CA ILE A 48 13.06 1.98 28.14
C ILE A 48 12.66 0.86 27.18
N HIS A 49 13.27 -0.32 27.26
CA HIS A 49 13.12 -1.35 26.21
C HIS A 49 11.72 -1.96 26.17
N ILE A 50 11.17 -2.34 27.32
CA ILE A 50 9.80 -2.87 27.43
C ILE A 50 8.76 -1.83 27.02
N PRO A 51 8.81 -0.57 27.49
CA PRO A 51 7.94 0.50 26.98
C PRO A 51 8.01 0.66 25.46
N LEU A 52 9.20 0.68 24.85
CA LEU A 52 9.32 0.79 23.38
C LEU A 52 8.68 -0.39 22.63
N LEU A 53 8.83 -1.62 23.14
CA LEU A 53 8.18 -2.81 22.58
C LEU A 53 6.65 -2.72 22.73
N ASN A 54 6.15 -2.25 23.86
CA ASN A 54 4.72 -2.03 24.11
C ASN A 54 4.15 -0.94 23.21
N ASP A 55 4.84 0.18 23.04
CA ASP A 55 4.41 1.26 22.15
C ASP A 55 4.31 0.77 20.70
N TYR A 56 5.29 -0.01 20.25
CA TYR A 56 5.23 -0.62 18.92
C TYR A 56 4.06 -1.59 18.79
N TYR A 57 3.83 -2.43 19.81
CA TYR A 57 2.67 -3.33 19.86
C TYR A 57 1.34 -2.57 19.78
N VAL A 58 1.17 -1.50 20.56
CA VAL A 58 -0.06 -0.70 20.61
C VAL A 58 -0.33 -0.05 19.25
N ASN A 59 0.67 0.56 18.63
CA ASN A 59 0.52 1.18 17.31
C ASN A 59 0.23 0.14 16.22
N LEU A 60 0.89 -1.02 16.27
CA LEU A 60 0.64 -2.12 15.35
C LEU A 60 -0.80 -2.66 15.50
N ALA A 61 -1.26 -2.89 16.72
CA ALA A 61 -2.61 -3.34 17.00
C ALA A 61 -3.65 -2.29 16.57
N SER A 62 -3.42 -1.01 16.86
CA SER A 62 -4.27 0.11 16.43
C SER A 62 -4.45 0.13 14.91
N PHE A 63 -3.35 0.08 14.16
CA PHE A 63 -3.41 0.07 12.70
C PHE A 63 -4.09 -1.20 12.15
N CYS A 64 -3.72 -2.39 12.64
CA CYS A 64 -4.29 -3.66 12.19
C CYS A 64 -5.80 -3.74 12.46
N ASN A 65 -6.25 -3.25 13.61
CA ASN A 65 -7.68 -3.16 13.93
C ASN A 65 -8.37 -2.17 12.99
N TRP A 66 -7.77 -1.00 12.75
CA TRP A 66 -8.34 0.01 11.86
C TRP A 66 -8.52 -0.49 10.43
N ILE A 67 -7.50 -1.16 9.85
CA ILE A 67 -7.58 -1.65 8.46
C ILE A 67 -8.45 -2.91 8.32
N CYS A 68 -8.99 -3.43 9.43
CA CYS A 68 -9.74 -4.68 9.52
C CYS A 68 -8.89 -5.89 9.12
N ALA A 69 -7.78 -6.11 9.83
CA ALA A 69 -6.82 -7.18 9.55
C ALA A 69 -7.46 -8.56 9.35
N GLU A 70 -8.56 -8.90 10.06
CA GLU A 70 -9.25 -10.18 9.86
C GLU A 70 -9.78 -10.37 8.43
N SER A 71 -10.00 -9.29 7.68
CA SER A 71 -10.52 -9.35 6.31
C SER A 71 -9.42 -9.56 5.27
N VAL A 72 -8.13 -9.44 5.64
CA VAL A 72 -6.99 -9.64 4.75
C VAL A 72 -6.03 -10.65 5.39
N PRO A 73 -6.02 -11.92 4.93
CA PRO A 73 -5.25 -13.00 5.57
C PRO A 73 -3.79 -12.68 5.84
N ASP A 74 -3.11 -12.02 4.89
CA ASP A 74 -1.71 -11.64 5.04
C ASP A 74 -1.50 -10.55 6.10
N ILE A 75 -2.43 -9.59 6.25
CA ILE A 75 -2.33 -8.60 7.34
C ILE A 75 -2.48 -9.30 8.68
N SER A 76 -3.51 -10.16 8.83
CA SER A 76 -3.72 -10.94 10.05
C SER A 76 -2.52 -11.83 10.38
N HIS A 77 -1.97 -12.54 9.40
CA HIS A 77 -0.81 -13.41 9.60
C HIS A 77 0.45 -12.62 9.97
N GLY A 78 0.75 -11.54 9.24
CA GLY A 78 1.89 -10.66 9.54
C GLY A 78 1.79 -10.04 10.93
N TYR A 79 0.59 -9.60 11.32
CA TYR A 79 0.28 -9.10 12.64
C TYR A 79 0.58 -10.13 13.74
N LEU A 80 0.06 -11.35 13.61
CA LEU A 80 0.27 -12.42 14.61
C LEU A 80 1.74 -12.79 14.78
N ILE A 81 2.51 -12.83 13.69
CA ILE A 81 3.97 -13.07 13.75
C ILE A 81 4.65 -11.95 14.54
N CYS A 82 4.35 -10.69 14.21
CA CYS A 82 4.95 -9.54 14.88
C CYS A 82 4.61 -9.50 16.37
N VAL A 83 3.34 -9.71 16.74
CA VAL A 83 2.88 -9.73 18.13
C VAL A 83 3.59 -10.84 18.91
N ARG A 84 3.69 -12.05 18.34
CA ARG A 84 4.43 -13.14 18.98
C ARG A 84 5.89 -12.76 19.24
N GLY A 85 6.54 -12.12 18.27
CA GLY A 85 7.89 -11.58 18.42
C GLY A 85 8.00 -10.55 19.54
N LEU A 86 7.12 -9.54 19.55
CA LEU A 86 7.13 -8.48 20.57
C LEU A 86 6.87 -9.03 21.97
N MET A 87 5.84 -9.87 22.13
CA MET A 87 5.50 -10.47 23.42
C MET A 87 6.61 -11.39 23.94
N ARG A 88 7.23 -12.18 23.05
CA ARG A 88 8.37 -13.01 23.42
C ARG A 88 9.57 -12.16 23.84
N ALA A 89 9.84 -11.04 23.17
CA ALA A 89 10.91 -10.14 23.56
C ALA A 89 10.67 -9.54 24.95
N ILE A 90 9.44 -9.09 25.23
CA ILE A 90 9.05 -8.57 26.57
C ILE A 90 9.22 -9.66 27.63
N GLU A 91 8.74 -10.87 27.36
CA GLU A 91 8.88 -12.01 28.28
C GLU A 91 10.36 -12.29 28.59
N LEU A 92 11.21 -12.31 27.56
CA LEU A 92 12.65 -12.51 27.73
C LEU A 92 13.28 -11.40 28.55
N LEU A 93 12.97 -10.13 28.30
CA LEU A 93 13.53 -9.00 29.05
C LEU A 93 13.17 -9.04 30.54
N ARG A 94 11.99 -9.57 30.90
CA ARG A 94 11.56 -9.75 32.29
C ARG A 94 12.22 -10.92 33.02
N GLN A 95 12.92 -11.81 32.30
CA GLN A 95 13.63 -12.90 32.95
C GLN A 95 14.86 -12.40 33.72
N VAL A 96 15.17 -13.10 34.81
CA VAL A 96 16.40 -12.88 35.58
C VAL A 96 17.61 -13.04 34.66
N ARG A 97 18.54 -12.08 34.73
CA ARG A 97 19.71 -11.94 33.85
C ARG A 97 20.39 -13.26 33.51
N ASP A 98 20.77 -14.03 34.51
CA ASP A 98 21.59 -15.25 34.30
C ASP A 98 20.82 -16.34 33.55
N LYS A 99 19.50 -16.45 33.79
CA LYS A 99 18.61 -17.35 33.04
C LYS A 99 18.40 -16.88 31.61
N ARG A 100 18.25 -15.57 31.41
CA ARG A 100 18.05 -14.96 30.09
C ARG A 100 19.24 -15.21 29.17
N VAL A 101 20.45 -14.91 29.64
CA VAL A 101 21.67 -15.02 28.83
C VAL A 101 22.02 -16.48 28.54
N ALA A 102 21.86 -17.39 29.51
CA ALA A 102 22.18 -18.81 29.34
C ALA A 102 21.31 -19.52 28.30
N LEU A 103 20.10 -19.02 28.03
CA LEU A 103 19.14 -19.63 27.12
C LEU A 103 19.24 -19.12 25.68
N GLN A 104 20.03 -18.08 25.43
CA GLN A 104 19.93 -17.29 24.21
C GLN A 104 21.26 -17.20 23.46
N SER A 105 21.45 -18.08 22.48
CA SER A 105 22.58 -17.95 21.56
C SER A 105 22.38 -16.79 20.59
N GLY A 106 23.47 -16.16 20.14
CA GLY A 106 23.39 -15.12 19.09
C GLY A 106 22.73 -15.64 17.80
N GLY A 107 22.88 -16.93 17.48
CA GLY A 107 22.18 -17.56 16.36
C GLY A 107 20.66 -17.61 16.54
N TYR A 108 20.20 -17.94 17.76
CA TYR A 108 18.78 -17.90 18.09
C TYR A 108 18.21 -16.49 17.97
N LEU A 109 18.86 -15.48 18.56
CA LEU A 109 18.35 -14.10 18.54
C LEU A 109 18.30 -13.51 17.13
N ASN A 110 19.27 -13.85 16.28
CA ASN A 110 19.22 -13.50 14.87
C ASN A 110 18.05 -14.15 14.13
N LYS A 111 17.75 -15.43 14.39
CA LYS A 111 16.59 -16.10 13.81
C LYS A 111 15.29 -15.48 14.31
N PHE A 112 15.20 -15.21 15.61
CA PHE A 112 14.07 -14.56 16.26
C PHE A 112 13.76 -13.18 15.65
N ASN A 113 14.76 -12.32 15.50
CA ASN A 113 14.58 -11.03 14.83
C ASN A 113 14.19 -11.20 13.34
N LYS A 114 14.76 -12.18 12.62
CA LYS A 114 14.37 -12.45 11.24
C LYS A 114 12.89 -12.84 11.13
N GLU A 115 12.34 -13.60 12.08
CA GLU A 115 10.92 -13.94 12.13
C GLU A 115 10.04 -12.69 12.33
N PHE A 116 10.43 -11.78 13.22
CA PHE A 116 9.74 -10.49 13.38
C PHE A 116 9.74 -9.66 12.08
N LEU A 117 10.91 -9.50 11.44
CA LEU A 117 11.02 -8.77 10.17
C LEU A 117 10.26 -9.46 9.03
N TYR A 118 10.18 -10.78 9.05
CA TYR A 118 9.33 -11.54 8.15
C TYR A 118 7.85 -11.22 8.37
N GLY A 119 7.39 -11.11 9.63
CA GLY A 119 6.04 -10.64 9.96
C GLY A 119 5.71 -9.28 9.33
N LEU A 120 6.63 -8.31 9.41
CA LEU A 120 6.47 -7.01 8.75
C LEU A 120 6.45 -7.12 7.22
N ASN A 121 7.20 -8.06 6.64
CA ASN A 121 7.17 -8.33 5.20
C ASN A 121 5.83 -8.91 4.75
N VAL A 122 5.25 -9.83 5.53
CA VAL A 122 3.91 -10.36 5.26
C VAL A 122 2.86 -9.26 5.41
N LEU A 123 3.00 -8.38 6.41
CA LEU A 123 2.14 -7.20 6.57
C LEU A 123 2.20 -6.28 5.34
N TYR A 124 3.39 -6.06 4.77
CA TYR A 124 3.57 -5.28 3.54
C TYR A 124 2.79 -5.87 2.34
N GLU A 125 2.87 -7.19 2.15
CA GLU A 125 2.11 -7.85 1.08
C GLU A 125 0.60 -7.77 1.34
N GLY A 126 0.16 -7.95 2.59
CA GLY A 126 -1.24 -7.75 2.97
C GLY A 126 -1.75 -6.34 2.72
N VAL A 127 -0.96 -5.32 3.05
CA VAL A 127 -1.30 -3.91 2.78
C VAL A 127 -1.46 -3.66 1.28
N LYS A 128 -0.63 -4.26 0.41
CA LYS A 128 -0.83 -4.18 -1.04
C LYS A 128 -2.13 -4.85 -1.46
N THR A 129 -2.41 -6.04 -0.94
CA THR A 129 -3.65 -6.79 -1.20
C THR A 129 -4.89 -6.03 -0.75
N ALA A 130 -4.81 -5.22 0.31
CA ALA A 130 -5.92 -4.37 0.75
C ALA A 130 -6.36 -3.34 -0.31
N PHE A 131 -5.46 -2.92 -1.21
CA PHE A 131 -5.79 -2.06 -2.35
C PHE A 131 -6.12 -2.85 -3.63
N ASP A 132 -6.04 -4.18 -3.62
CA ASP A 132 -6.39 -4.99 -4.79
C ASP A 132 -7.92 -4.95 -4.99
N PRO A 133 -8.40 -4.42 -6.12
CA PRO A 133 -9.83 -4.34 -6.37
C PRO A 133 -10.52 -5.71 -6.56
N LYS A 134 -9.77 -6.80 -6.70
CA LYS A 134 -10.29 -8.19 -6.69
C LYS A 134 -10.42 -8.76 -5.28
N ALA A 135 -9.71 -8.19 -4.30
CA ALA A 135 -9.82 -8.65 -2.94
C ALA A 135 -11.26 -8.41 -2.45
N LYS A 136 -11.92 -9.48 -2.00
CA LYS A 136 -13.25 -9.39 -1.36
C LYS A 136 -13.17 -8.86 0.09
N ALA A 137 -12.01 -8.34 0.48
CA ALA A 137 -11.72 -7.90 1.84
C ALA A 137 -12.54 -6.65 2.18
N LYS A 138 -13.20 -6.66 3.34
CA LYS A 138 -13.81 -5.48 3.91
C LYS A 138 -12.73 -4.67 4.62
N VAL A 139 -12.14 -3.72 3.92
CA VAL A 139 -11.08 -2.86 4.44
C VAL A 139 -11.58 -1.44 4.68
N ASN A 140 -11.04 -0.79 5.71
CA ASN A 140 -11.39 0.57 6.08
C ASN A 140 -10.61 1.64 5.29
N ILE A 141 -10.43 1.41 3.99
CA ILE A 141 -9.76 2.36 3.09
C ILE A 141 -10.81 3.31 2.52
N ASN A 142 -10.63 4.61 2.74
CA ASN A 142 -11.55 5.64 2.27
C ASN A 142 -11.22 6.10 0.83
N GLU A 143 -12.07 6.97 0.27
CA GLU A 143 -11.93 7.49 -1.09
C GLU A 143 -10.62 8.24 -1.27
N GLU A 144 -10.28 9.13 -0.35
CA GLU A 144 -9.04 9.93 -0.38
C GLU A 144 -7.78 9.03 -0.42
N GLN A 145 -7.75 7.97 0.38
CA GLN A 145 -6.65 7.00 0.40
C GLN A 145 -6.57 6.21 -0.91
N LEU A 146 -7.71 5.84 -1.52
CA LEU A 146 -7.73 5.25 -2.85
C LEU A 146 -7.16 6.22 -3.90
N LYS A 147 -7.59 7.49 -3.89
CA LYS A 147 -7.10 8.52 -4.81
C LYS A 147 -5.58 8.70 -4.70
N ARG A 148 -5.05 8.78 -3.48
CA ARG A 148 -3.60 8.81 -3.23
C ARG A 148 -2.90 7.55 -3.77
N PHE A 149 -3.50 6.38 -3.58
CA PHE A 149 -2.97 5.12 -4.12
C PHE A 149 -2.97 5.08 -5.66
N PHE A 150 -3.96 5.69 -6.34
CA PHE A 150 -3.92 5.82 -7.80
C PHE A 150 -2.67 6.56 -8.26
N LEU A 151 -2.35 7.67 -7.60
CA LEU A 151 -1.29 8.58 -8.04
C LEU A 151 0.10 8.23 -7.49
N ASP A 152 0.18 7.39 -6.45
CA ASP A 152 1.46 7.04 -5.81
C ASP A 152 2.36 6.22 -6.76
N LYS A 153 3.62 6.64 -6.84
CA LYS A 153 4.63 6.12 -7.78
C LYS A 153 5.50 5.01 -7.20
N ARG A 154 5.38 4.72 -5.91
CA ARG A 154 6.25 3.80 -5.17
C ARG A 154 5.58 2.47 -4.89
N VAL A 155 4.27 2.48 -4.60
CA VAL A 155 3.43 1.32 -4.29
C VAL A 155 2.10 1.32 -5.05
N GLY A 156 1.63 2.50 -5.48
CA GLY A 156 0.37 2.69 -6.17
C GLY A 156 0.33 2.37 -7.67
N PHE A 157 -0.74 2.78 -8.33
CA PHE A 157 -0.90 2.61 -9.78
C PHE A 157 0.04 3.51 -10.59
N GLY A 158 0.55 4.60 -10.02
CA GLY A 158 1.60 5.44 -10.61
C GLY A 158 2.92 4.68 -10.86
N ARG A 159 3.10 3.48 -10.30
CA ARG A 159 4.19 2.57 -10.69
C ARG A 159 4.05 2.02 -12.10
N LYS A 160 2.82 1.72 -12.52
CA LYS A 160 2.49 1.06 -13.79
C LYS A 160 2.05 2.06 -14.85
N PHE A 161 1.38 3.13 -14.43
CA PHE A 161 0.74 4.10 -15.29
C PHE A 161 1.33 5.50 -15.09
N ILE A 162 1.18 6.34 -16.11
CA ILE A 162 1.39 7.79 -16.03
C ILE A 162 0.03 8.45 -16.26
N PHE A 163 -0.37 9.37 -15.39
CA PHE A 163 -1.70 9.98 -15.42
C PHE A 163 -1.64 11.42 -15.97
N ASN A 164 -2.54 11.73 -16.89
CA ASN A 164 -2.74 13.10 -17.36
C ASN A 164 -3.38 13.96 -16.25
N SER A 165 -2.89 15.17 -16.11
CA SER A 165 -3.33 16.15 -15.10
C SER A 165 -3.88 17.45 -15.67
N ASN A 166 -3.92 17.56 -16.99
CA ASN A 166 -4.32 18.79 -17.64
C ASN A 166 -5.56 18.58 -18.51
N GLY A 167 -6.48 19.55 -18.42
CA GLY A 167 -7.79 19.52 -19.05
C GLY A 167 -8.89 19.02 -18.12
N GLN A 168 -10.12 19.49 -18.39
CA GLN A 168 -11.30 19.21 -17.57
C GLN A 168 -11.62 17.71 -17.43
N HIS A 169 -11.31 16.91 -18.45
CA HIS A 169 -11.53 15.45 -18.45
C HIS A 169 -10.26 14.65 -18.19
N SER A 170 -9.20 15.30 -17.70
CA SER A 170 -7.96 14.61 -17.34
C SER A 170 -8.23 13.58 -16.24
N PHE A 171 -7.45 12.49 -16.23
CA PHE A 171 -7.64 11.44 -15.23
C PHE A 171 -7.54 12.00 -13.81
N VAL A 172 -6.52 12.81 -13.52
CA VAL A 172 -6.29 13.39 -12.18
C VAL A 172 -7.43 14.33 -11.77
N THR A 173 -7.87 15.22 -12.67
CA THR A 173 -8.98 16.15 -12.37
C THR A 173 -10.26 15.38 -12.05
N LYS A 174 -10.56 14.34 -12.84
CA LYS A 174 -11.78 13.55 -12.69
C LYS A 174 -11.75 12.56 -11.54
N LEU A 175 -10.57 12.11 -11.15
CA LEU A 175 -10.38 11.24 -10.00
C LEU A 175 -10.96 11.87 -8.73
N GLU A 176 -10.89 13.20 -8.60
CA GLU A 176 -11.41 13.93 -7.45
C GLU A 176 -12.94 13.91 -7.33
N GLU A 177 -13.64 13.77 -8.47
CA GLU A 177 -15.10 13.79 -8.56
C GLU A 177 -15.73 12.40 -8.34
N LEU A 178 -14.92 11.34 -8.23
CA LEU A 178 -15.41 9.97 -8.19
C LEU A 178 -15.83 9.53 -6.78
N SER A 179 -16.97 8.83 -6.70
CA SER A 179 -17.37 8.09 -5.49
C SER A 179 -16.50 6.84 -5.27
N ARG A 180 -16.55 6.27 -4.07
CA ARG A 180 -15.86 5.01 -3.74
C ARG A 180 -16.17 3.87 -4.71
N GLU A 181 -17.43 3.69 -5.12
CA GLU A 181 -17.83 2.65 -6.06
C GLU A 181 -17.21 2.88 -7.45
N GLN A 182 -17.15 4.14 -7.88
CA GLN A 182 -16.53 4.53 -9.15
C GLN A 182 -15.02 4.33 -9.09
N LEU A 183 -14.36 4.72 -8.00
CA LEU A 183 -12.94 4.48 -7.77
C LEU A 183 -12.61 2.98 -7.80
N SER A 184 -13.41 2.15 -7.13
CA SER A 184 -13.26 0.69 -7.16
C SER A 184 -13.41 0.13 -8.58
N LEU A 185 -14.37 0.63 -9.36
CA LEU A 185 -14.52 0.26 -10.75
C LEU A 185 -13.30 0.67 -11.59
N VAL A 186 -12.80 1.90 -11.44
CA VAL A 186 -11.60 2.37 -12.13
C VAL A 186 -10.40 1.49 -11.79
N SER A 187 -10.22 1.13 -10.52
CA SER A 187 -9.17 0.20 -10.10
C SER A 187 -9.27 -1.14 -10.82
N ARG A 188 -10.48 -1.74 -10.88
CA ARG A 188 -10.71 -2.99 -11.62
C ARG A 188 -10.35 -2.85 -13.09
N LEU A 189 -10.79 -1.77 -13.73
CA LEU A 189 -10.55 -1.53 -15.16
C LEU A 189 -9.06 -1.34 -15.49
N LEU A 190 -8.28 -0.73 -14.59
CA LEU A 190 -6.83 -0.58 -14.77
C LEU A 190 -6.04 -1.87 -14.47
N VAL A 191 -6.50 -2.69 -13.52
CA VAL A 191 -5.85 -3.97 -13.19
C VAL A 191 -6.18 -5.05 -14.22
N ASP A 192 -7.47 -5.22 -14.50
CA ASP A 192 -8.01 -6.15 -15.47
C ASP A 192 -8.39 -5.41 -16.74
N MET A 193 -7.38 -4.92 -17.47
CA MET A 193 -7.65 -4.38 -18.79
C MET A 193 -8.39 -5.46 -19.61
N PRO A 194 -9.68 -5.26 -19.94
CA PRO A 194 -10.49 -6.30 -20.52
C PRO A 194 -9.87 -6.77 -21.84
N ILE A 195 -9.95 -8.07 -22.13
CA ILE A 195 -9.43 -8.68 -23.37
C ILE A 195 -10.04 -8.01 -24.61
N ASN A 196 -11.28 -7.52 -24.48
CA ASN A 196 -11.98 -6.72 -25.49
C ASN A 196 -11.56 -5.24 -25.41
N LYS A 197 -10.28 -4.97 -25.67
CA LYS A 197 -9.79 -3.61 -25.96
C LYS A 197 -10.29 -3.19 -27.33
N THR A 198 -11.27 -2.31 -27.38
CA THR A 198 -11.59 -1.63 -28.64
C THR A 198 -10.49 -0.60 -28.89
N ARG A 199 -9.61 -0.89 -29.86
CA ARG A 199 -8.70 0.12 -30.38
C ARG A 199 -9.51 1.08 -31.25
N SER A 200 -9.48 2.37 -30.93
CA SER A 200 -9.97 3.37 -31.85
C SER A 200 -9.07 3.42 -33.08
N ALA A 201 -9.60 3.91 -34.20
CA ALA A 201 -8.83 4.13 -35.44
C ALA A 201 -7.59 5.03 -35.24
N LYS A 202 -7.51 5.77 -34.12
CA LYS A 202 -6.42 6.69 -33.77
C LYS A 202 -5.45 6.14 -32.72
N GLY A 203 -5.47 4.83 -32.45
CA GLY A 203 -4.51 4.16 -31.57
C GLY A 203 -4.81 4.26 -30.07
N TRP A 204 -5.98 4.79 -29.70
CA TRP A 204 -6.43 4.82 -28.31
C TRP A 204 -7.03 3.48 -27.91
N THR A 205 -6.76 3.06 -26.68
CA THR A 205 -7.45 1.94 -26.04
C THR A 205 -8.57 2.50 -25.18
N ASP A 206 -9.81 2.17 -25.54
CA ASP A 206 -10.99 2.46 -24.73
C ASP A 206 -11.21 1.34 -23.69
N ILE A 207 -11.39 1.72 -22.43
CA ILE A 207 -11.58 0.81 -21.31
C ILE A 207 -12.87 1.16 -20.56
N GLY A 208 -13.74 0.16 -20.44
CA GLY A 208 -15.08 0.24 -19.90
C GLY A 208 -16.10 -0.11 -20.98
N GLN A 209 -17.06 -1.00 -20.70
CA GLN A 209 -18.13 -1.39 -21.64
C GLN A 209 -19.35 -0.48 -21.54
N GLU A 210 -20.26 -0.43 -22.52
CA GLU A 210 -21.41 0.51 -22.63
C GLU A 210 -22.21 0.73 -21.34
N ARG A 211 -22.30 -0.27 -20.46
CA ARG A 211 -23.01 -0.18 -19.18
C ARG A 211 -22.16 0.30 -17.99
N SER A 212 -20.84 0.40 -18.16
CA SER A 212 -19.92 0.92 -17.14
C SER A 212 -20.22 2.41 -16.92
N PRO A 213 -20.41 2.87 -15.66
CA PRO A 213 -20.62 4.30 -15.38
C PRO A 213 -19.38 5.15 -15.68
N VAL A 214 -18.23 4.51 -15.94
CA VAL A 214 -16.93 5.15 -16.19
C VAL A 214 -16.29 4.62 -17.48
N ARG A 215 -15.59 5.51 -18.19
CA ARG A 215 -14.76 5.24 -19.37
C ARG A 215 -13.34 5.77 -19.16
N ILE A 216 -12.33 5.00 -19.54
CA ILE A 216 -10.92 5.38 -19.42
C ILE A 216 -10.28 5.26 -20.81
N LEU A 217 -9.63 6.33 -21.26
CA LEU A 217 -8.86 6.33 -22.50
C LEU A 217 -7.36 6.24 -22.20
N ILE A 218 -6.73 5.19 -22.72
CA ILE A 218 -5.32 4.91 -22.57
C ILE A 218 -4.62 4.98 -23.93
N THR A 219 -3.46 5.63 -23.96
CA THR A 219 -2.50 5.50 -25.07
C THR A 219 -1.39 4.58 -24.65
N ASN A 220 -1.23 3.46 -25.37
CA ASN A 220 -0.03 2.65 -25.26
C ASN A 220 1.11 3.41 -25.95
N ARG A 221 2.30 3.46 -25.34
CA ARG A 221 3.47 3.90 -26.10
C ARG A 221 3.76 2.87 -27.19
N PHE A 222 3.67 3.29 -28.45
CA PHE A 222 4.38 2.64 -29.55
C PHE A 222 5.87 2.59 -29.13
N PHE A 223 6.53 1.42 -29.22
CA PHE A 223 7.96 1.19 -28.91
C PHE A 223 8.38 0.78 -27.49
N GLY A 224 7.59 -0.05 -26.79
CA GLY A 224 8.12 -1.13 -25.94
C GLY A 224 8.88 -0.79 -24.64
N PHE A 225 9.21 0.48 -24.37
CA PHE A 225 9.95 0.92 -23.19
C PHE A 225 9.25 2.13 -22.54
N GLY A 226 8.27 1.88 -21.67
CA GLY A 226 7.61 2.92 -20.89
C GLY A 226 6.33 2.46 -20.19
N LYS A 227 5.87 3.25 -19.21
CA LYS A 227 4.57 3.09 -18.55
C LYS A 227 3.43 3.49 -19.49
N ASP A 228 2.27 2.83 -19.36
CA ASP A 228 1.06 3.19 -20.12
C ASP A 228 0.53 4.56 -19.69
N ALA A 229 0.09 5.38 -20.66
CA ALA A 229 -0.40 6.73 -20.40
C ALA A 229 -1.92 6.75 -20.31
N VAL A 230 -2.43 6.94 -19.09
CA VAL A 230 -3.85 7.08 -18.79
C VAL A 230 -4.23 8.54 -18.94
N SER A 231 -4.91 8.87 -20.04
CA SER A 231 -5.06 10.28 -20.45
C SER A 231 -6.38 10.89 -20.03
N PHE A 232 -7.46 10.10 -20.05
CA PHE A 232 -8.80 10.62 -19.76
C PHE A 232 -9.63 9.65 -18.95
N LEU A 233 -10.55 10.23 -18.20
CA LEU A 233 -11.54 9.56 -17.38
C LEU A 233 -12.87 10.27 -17.61
N PHE A 234 -13.92 9.53 -17.95
CA PHE A 234 -15.24 10.11 -18.22
C PHE A 234 -16.33 9.41 -17.43
N LEU A 235 -17.32 10.19 -16.99
CA LEU A 235 -18.58 9.70 -16.43
C LEU A 235 -19.62 9.58 -17.56
N VAL A 236 -19.98 8.34 -17.91
CA VAL A 236 -20.79 8.03 -19.11
C VAL A 236 -22.14 8.77 -19.11
N LYS A 237 -22.78 8.91 -17.94
CA LYS A 237 -24.09 9.58 -17.83
C LYS A 237 -24.06 11.09 -18.13
N ARG A 238 -22.91 11.74 -17.99
CA ARG A 238 -22.78 13.21 -18.07
C ARG A 238 -21.91 13.69 -19.23
N GLU A 239 -21.02 12.85 -19.72
CA GLU A 239 -19.89 13.29 -20.55
C GLU A 239 -19.79 12.54 -21.88
N HIS A 240 -20.87 11.88 -22.31
CA HIS A 240 -20.89 11.09 -23.55
C HIS A 240 -20.44 11.89 -24.78
N ASN A 241 -20.89 13.14 -24.93
CA ASN A 241 -20.51 13.99 -26.07
C ASN A 241 -19.01 14.33 -26.07
N ALA A 242 -18.45 14.67 -24.89
CA ALA A 242 -17.02 14.97 -24.74
C ALA A 242 -16.16 13.73 -25.00
N TYR A 243 -16.59 12.58 -24.49
CA TYR A 243 -15.97 11.28 -24.75
C TYR A 243 -15.91 10.97 -26.26
N THR A 244 -17.06 11.03 -26.95
CA THR A 244 -17.13 10.74 -28.40
C THR A 244 -16.28 11.72 -29.20
N THR A 245 -16.25 12.99 -28.82
CA THR A 245 -15.40 14.00 -29.45
C THR A 245 -13.92 13.66 -29.31
N ILE A 246 -13.47 13.30 -28.10
CA ILE A 246 -12.05 12.98 -27.83
C ILE A 246 -11.63 11.66 -28.49
N LEU A 247 -12.52 10.66 -28.50
CA LEU A 247 -12.27 9.39 -29.19
C LEU A 247 -12.05 9.59 -30.70
N ASN A 248 -12.84 10.49 -31.30
CA ASN A 248 -12.77 10.80 -32.72
C ASN A 248 -11.68 11.82 -33.06
N THR A 249 -11.42 12.79 -32.18
CA THR A 249 -10.48 13.91 -32.40
C THR A 249 -9.68 14.20 -31.12
N PRO A 250 -8.65 13.40 -30.82
CA PRO A 250 -7.87 13.57 -29.61
C PRO A 250 -7.05 14.88 -29.66
N PRO A 251 -6.90 15.58 -28.52
CA PRO A 251 -6.13 16.83 -28.49
C PRO A 251 -4.63 16.59 -28.69
N ASN A 252 -3.94 17.58 -29.27
CA ASN A 252 -2.53 17.48 -29.68
C ASN A 252 -1.51 17.63 -28.53
N LYS A 253 -1.93 18.06 -27.33
CA LYS A 253 -1.03 18.33 -26.20
C LYS A 253 -1.60 17.77 -24.90
N PHE A 254 -0.77 17.05 -24.16
CA PHE A 254 -1.07 16.51 -22.84
C PHE A 254 0.00 16.95 -21.84
N ARG A 255 -0.39 17.22 -20.59
CA ARG A 255 0.55 17.36 -19.47
C ARG A 255 0.28 16.24 -18.48
N PHE A 256 1.19 15.30 -18.47
CA PHE A 256 1.21 14.24 -17.49
C PHE A 256 1.83 14.76 -16.20
N VAL A 257 1.33 14.31 -15.05
CA VAL A 257 2.04 14.56 -13.78
C VAL A 257 3.43 13.94 -13.95
N PRO A 258 4.51 14.75 -13.98
CA PRO A 258 5.85 14.20 -14.07
C PRO A 258 6.12 13.31 -12.86
N ALA A 259 7.07 12.39 -13.05
CA ALA A 259 7.85 11.70 -12.02
C ALA A 259 7.91 12.41 -10.66
#